data_AF-A0A557WVF6-F1
#
_entry.id   AF-A0A557WVF6-F1
#
_cell.length_a   1.000
_cell.length_b   1.000
_cell.length_c   1.000
_cell.angle_alpha   90.00
_cell.angle_beta   90.00
_cell.angle_gamma   90.00
#
_symmetry.space_group_name_H-M   'P 1'
#
loop_
_entity.id
_entity.type
_entity.pdbx_description
1 polymer ?
#
loop_
_entity_poly.entity_id
_entity_poly.type
_entity_poly.pdbx_seq_one_letter_code
_entity_poly.pdbx_strand_id
1 'polypeptide(L)'
;MFSRAHHVRIARVLEALDAEFLANSRCYFGGGTAIALQHGEYRESRDIDLLVSDGGGYAALRERVRGPEGFKALTKLPISTLRPVTADHYGIRAVLDVDGEPIKFEIIREARIELEEPGPGDSVGGVVTLTALDMACSKLLANSDPDFSAGYGLRAAS
;
A
#
# COMPACT_ATOMS: atom_id res chain seq x y z
N MET A 1 -5.02 18.57 -5.37
CA MET A 1 -6.22 17.84 -5.86
C MET A 1 -5.80 17.07 -7.10
N PHE A 2 -6.04 15.76 -7.14
CA PHE A 2 -5.68 14.92 -8.29
C PHE A 2 -6.66 15.12 -9.44
N SER A 3 -6.15 15.05 -10.66
CA SER A 3 -6.87 15.31 -11.90
C SER A 3 -7.34 14.02 -12.60
N ARG A 4 -6.62 12.92 -12.41
CA ARG A 4 -6.98 11.63 -13.02
C ARG A 4 -8.03 10.93 -12.17
N ALA A 5 -9.09 10.43 -12.81
CA ALA A 5 -10.19 9.75 -12.13
C ALA A 5 -9.69 8.59 -11.23
N HIS A 6 -8.72 7.82 -11.71
CA HIS A 6 -8.16 6.71 -10.94
C HIS A 6 -7.39 7.17 -9.69
N HIS A 7 -6.57 8.22 -9.80
CA HIS A 7 -5.83 8.77 -8.66
C HIS A 7 -6.76 9.46 -7.65
N VAL A 8 -7.87 10.05 -8.09
CA VAL A 8 -8.92 10.55 -7.19
C VAL A 8 -9.50 9.40 -6.36
N ARG A 9 -9.77 8.24 -6.96
CA ARG A 9 -10.24 7.06 -6.22
C ARG A 9 -9.19 6.51 -5.26
N ILE A 10 -7.92 6.46 -5.67
CA ILE A 10 -6.82 6.08 -4.77
C ILE A 10 -6.75 7.03 -3.58
N ALA A 11 -6.86 8.34 -3.79
CA ALA A 11 -6.87 9.31 -2.72
C ALA A 11 -8.01 9.09 -1.72
N ARG A 12 -9.21 8.73 -2.22
CA ARG A 12 -10.35 8.35 -1.36
C ARG A 12 -10.04 7.12 -0.51
N VAL A 13 -9.35 6.12 -1.07
CA VAL A 13 -8.91 4.97 -0.28
C VAL A 13 -7.91 5.41 0.79
N LEU A 14 -6.91 6.22 0.44
CA LEU A 14 -5.90 6.70 1.39
C LEU A 14 -6.54 7.49 2.54
N GLU A 15 -7.47 8.40 2.23
CA GLU A 15 -8.24 9.18 3.21
C GLU A 15 -9.13 8.30 4.11
N ALA A 16 -9.57 7.14 3.60
CA ALA A 16 -10.38 6.20 4.37
C ALA A 16 -9.57 5.33 5.34
N LEU A 17 -8.26 5.14 5.11
CA LEU A 17 -7.42 4.27 5.94
C LEU A 17 -7.22 4.84 7.35
N ASP A 18 -7.04 3.94 8.32
CA ASP A 18 -6.59 4.28 9.68
C ASP A 18 -5.09 4.59 9.66
N ALA A 19 -4.74 5.79 9.18
CA ALA A 19 -3.37 6.23 9.00
C ALA A 19 -2.52 6.17 10.29
N GLU A 20 -3.15 6.43 11.45
CA GLU A 20 -2.50 6.35 12.75
C GLU A 20 -2.12 4.91 13.09
N PHE A 21 -3.04 3.96 12.90
CA PHE A 21 -2.74 2.55 13.10
C PHE A 21 -1.66 2.04 12.14
N LEU A 22 -1.70 2.46 10.87
CA LEU A 22 -0.68 2.11 9.88
C LEU A 22 0.71 2.63 10.29
N ALA A 23 0.80 3.91 10.70
CA ALA A 23 2.05 4.51 11.17
C ALA A 23 2.59 3.81 12.43
N ASN A 24 1.72 3.53 13.41
CA ASN A 24 2.09 2.78 14.62
C ASN A 24 2.55 1.34 14.32
N SER A 25 2.10 0.77 13.19
CA SER A 25 2.52 -0.53 12.69
C SER A 25 3.76 -0.47 11.79
N ARG A 26 4.39 0.71 11.64
CA ARG A 26 5.51 0.97 10.70
C ARG A 26 5.21 0.51 9.29
N CYS A 27 3.98 0.78 8.84
CA CYS A 27 3.46 0.40 7.54
C CYS A 27 3.25 1.65 6.71
N TYR A 28 4.00 1.75 5.62
CA TYR A 28 4.14 2.99 4.85
C TYR A 28 3.69 2.81 3.41
N PHE A 29 3.01 3.82 2.87
CA PHE A 29 2.57 3.85 1.48
C PHE A 29 3.76 3.99 0.53
N GLY A 30 3.81 3.15 -0.49
CA GLY A 30 4.93 3.08 -1.40
C GLY A 30 4.53 2.63 -2.80
N GLY A 31 5.47 1.95 -3.45
CA GLY A 31 5.28 1.43 -4.79
C GLY A 31 5.15 2.51 -5.86
N GLY A 32 4.75 2.10 -7.05
CA GLY A 32 4.71 3.01 -8.19
C GLY A 32 3.72 4.18 -8.03
N THR A 33 2.68 3.98 -7.22
CA THR A 33 1.60 4.93 -7.05
C THR A 33 1.96 6.06 -6.09
N ALA A 34 2.66 5.79 -4.99
CA ALA A 34 3.11 6.86 -4.11
C ALA A 34 4.02 7.85 -4.85
N ILE A 35 4.97 7.37 -5.69
CA ILE A 35 5.81 8.23 -6.56
C ILE A 35 4.94 9.06 -7.52
N ALA A 36 3.97 8.42 -8.18
CA ALA A 36 3.08 9.10 -9.13
C ALA A 36 2.29 10.23 -8.45
N LEU A 37 1.75 9.99 -7.26
CA LEU A 37 0.96 10.99 -6.53
C LEU A 37 1.81 12.12 -5.94
N GLN A 38 3.02 11.83 -5.46
CA GLN A 38 3.95 12.84 -4.94
C GLN A 38 4.49 13.77 -6.03
N HIS A 39 4.67 13.26 -7.25
CA HIS A 39 5.27 14.01 -8.37
C HIS A 39 4.25 14.43 -9.43
N GLY A 40 3.07 14.92 -9.00
CA GLY A 40 2.12 15.60 -9.87
C GLY A 40 1.48 14.71 -10.95
N GLU A 41 1.27 13.43 -10.67
CA GLU A 41 0.62 12.47 -11.58
C GLU A 41 1.35 12.30 -12.94
N TYR A 42 2.69 12.41 -12.94
CA TYR A 42 3.53 12.34 -14.14
C TYR A 42 3.32 11.06 -14.98
N ARG A 43 2.85 9.99 -14.35
CA ARG A 43 2.39 8.76 -14.99
C ARG A 43 1.13 8.24 -14.30
N GLU A 44 0.38 7.40 -14.98
CA GLU A 44 -0.71 6.66 -14.34
C GLU A 44 -0.17 5.45 -13.57
N SER A 45 -0.69 5.25 -12.36
CA SER A 45 -0.44 4.08 -11.52
C SER A 45 -1.73 3.74 -10.79
N ARG A 46 -2.07 2.45 -10.73
CA ARG A 46 -3.44 2.04 -10.38
C ARG A 46 -3.59 1.28 -9.07
N ASP A 47 -2.51 0.67 -8.60
CA ASP A 47 -2.55 -0.17 -7.42
C ASP A 47 -2.13 0.61 -6.17
N ILE A 48 -2.48 0.11 -4.99
CA ILE A 48 -2.06 0.67 -3.72
C ILE A 48 -1.15 -0.35 -3.05
N ASP A 49 0.13 0.00 -2.91
CA ASP A 49 1.13 -0.83 -2.25
C ASP A 49 1.59 -0.13 -0.96
N LEU A 50 1.49 -0.81 0.17
CA LEU A 50 2.09 -0.42 1.43
C LEU A 50 3.18 -1.43 1.80
N LEU A 51 4.23 -0.99 2.49
CA LEU A 51 5.34 -1.83 2.90
C LEU A 51 5.56 -1.75 4.41
N VAL A 52 5.90 -2.89 5.01
CA VAL A 52 6.24 -3.00 6.44
C VAL A 52 7.41 -3.96 6.63
N SER A 53 8.51 -3.45 7.19
CA SER A 53 9.70 -4.22 7.56
C SER A 53 9.76 -4.61 9.03
N ASP A 54 8.93 -4.01 9.89
CA ASP A 54 8.83 -4.36 11.31
C ASP A 54 7.98 -5.62 11.53
N GLY A 55 8.56 -6.65 12.14
CA GLY A 55 7.89 -7.96 12.30
C GLY A 55 6.67 -7.91 13.21
N GLY A 56 6.73 -7.10 14.27
CA GLY A 56 5.62 -6.89 15.20
C GLY A 56 4.50 -6.09 14.53
N GLY A 57 4.85 -5.05 13.78
CA GLY A 57 3.93 -4.25 12.98
C GLY A 57 3.15 -5.10 11.98
N TYR A 58 3.85 -5.96 11.22
CA TYR A 58 3.18 -6.89 10.31
C TYR A 58 2.27 -7.89 11.02
N ALA A 59 2.71 -8.42 12.17
CA ALA A 59 1.89 -9.33 12.97
C ALA A 59 0.58 -8.66 13.44
N ALA A 60 0.66 -7.41 13.91
CA ALA A 60 -0.51 -6.63 14.34
C ALA A 60 -1.48 -6.36 13.18
N LEU A 61 -0.96 -5.99 12.00
CA LEU A 61 -1.78 -5.81 10.79
C LEU A 61 -2.49 -7.11 10.42
N ARG A 62 -1.76 -8.23 10.43
CA ARG A 62 -2.29 -9.54 10.05
C ARG A 62 -3.35 -10.05 11.01
N GLU A 63 -3.14 -9.86 12.32
CA GLU A 63 -4.12 -10.19 13.35
C GLU A 63 -5.40 -9.38 13.15
N ARG A 64 -5.27 -8.06 12.93
CA ARG A 64 -6.40 -7.15 12.78
C ARG A 64 -7.28 -7.50 11.57
N VAL A 65 -6.69 -7.83 10.43
CA VAL A 65 -7.47 -8.20 9.22
C VAL A 65 -8.01 -9.63 9.24
N ARG A 66 -7.53 -10.50 10.13
CA ARG A 66 -8.09 -11.85 10.32
C ARG A 66 -9.31 -11.88 11.24
N GLY A 67 -9.58 -10.78 11.93
CA GLY A 67 -10.80 -10.59 12.69
C GLY A 67 -12.05 -10.54 11.81
N PRO A 68 -13.25 -10.54 12.41
CA PRO A 68 -14.53 -10.58 11.68
C PRO A 68 -14.76 -9.38 10.75
N GLU A 69 -14.17 -8.22 11.06
CA GLU A 69 -14.27 -7.01 10.25
C GLU A 69 -13.43 -7.06 8.96
N GLY A 70 -12.47 -8.00 8.86
CA GLY A 70 -11.63 -8.15 7.68
C GLY A 70 -10.86 -6.87 7.34
N PHE A 71 -10.93 -6.44 6.07
CA PHE A 71 -10.28 -5.21 5.61
C PHE A 71 -10.82 -3.95 6.30
N LYS A 72 -12.09 -3.92 6.70
CA LYS A 72 -12.70 -2.74 7.36
C LYS A 72 -12.00 -2.39 8.66
N ALA A 73 -11.31 -3.35 9.29
CA ALA A 73 -10.51 -3.09 10.46
C ALA A 73 -9.36 -2.11 10.20
N LEU A 74 -8.94 -1.91 8.94
CA LEU A 74 -7.89 -0.96 8.53
C LEU A 74 -8.42 0.40 8.10
N THR A 75 -9.74 0.65 8.15
CA THR A 75 -10.33 1.91 7.67
C THR A 75 -11.11 2.63 8.76
N LYS A 76 -11.08 3.97 8.72
CA LYS A 76 -11.94 4.86 9.51
C LYS A 76 -13.20 5.27 8.73
N LEU A 77 -13.15 5.23 7.41
CA LEU A 77 -14.32 5.43 6.53
C LEU A 77 -14.72 4.12 5.84
N PRO A 78 -16.00 3.94 5.47
CA PRO A 78 -16.45 2.71 4.81
C PRO A 78 -15.79 2.52 3.44
N ILE A 79 -15.18 1.36 3.23
CA ILE A 79 -14.71 0.87 1.93
C ILE A 79 -15.17 -0.57 1.75
N SER A 80 -15.80 -0.86 0.62
CA SER A 80 -16.25 -2.20 0.27
C SER A 80 -15.09 -3.01 -0.35
N THR A 81 -15.06 -4.31 -0.07
CA THR A 81 -14.15 -5.25 -0.72
C THR A 81 -14.92 -6.14 -1.68
N LEU A 82 -14.38 -6.37 -2.88
CA LEU A 82 -14.99 -7.26 -3.89
C LEU A 82 -14.83 -8.75 -3.55
N ARG A 83 -13.94 -9.08 -2.62
CA ARG A 83 -13.68 -10.43 -2.12
C ARG A 83 -13.08 -10.37 -0.72
N PRO A 84 -13.14 -11.45 0.08
CA PRO A 84 -12.49 -11.49 1.38
C PRO A 84 -11.00 -11.14 1.28
N VAL A 85 -10.51 -10.39 2.26
CA VAL A 85 -9.09 -10.07 2.40
C VAL A 85 -8.28 -11.36 2.60
N THR A 86 -7.15 -11.48 1.93
CA THR A 86 -6.21 -12.58 2.15
C THR A 86 -5.00 -12.07 2.92
N ALA A 87 -4.48 -12.87 3.85
CA ALA A 87 -3.40 -12.46 4.73
C ALA A 87 -2.50 -13.66 5.09
N ASP A 88 -1.27 -13.66 4.58
CA ASP A 88 -0.30 -14.75 4.74
C ASP A 88 0.99 -14.26 5.41
N HIS A 89 2.12 -14.94 5.21
CA HIS A 89 3.41 -14.50 5.77
C HIS A 89 4.14 -13.47 4.89
N TYR A 90 3.74 -13.30 3.63
CA TYR A 90 4.33 -12.37 2.67
C TYR A 90 3.54 -11.06 2.53
N GLY A 91 2.23 -11.09 2.74
CA GLY A 91 1.44 -9.87 2.67
C GLY A 91 -0.04 -10.03 2.97
N ILE A 92 -0.72 -8.89 2.94
CA ILE A 92 -2.18 -8.74 3.04
C ILE A 92 -2.67 -8.19 1.70
N ARG A 93 -3.65 -8.84 1.07
CA ARG A 93 -4.16 -8.47 -0.25
C ARG A 93 -5.67 -8.30 -0.23
N ALA A 94 -6.14 -7.22 -0.83
CA ALA A 94 -7.55 -6.94 -1.00
C ALA A 94 -7.82 -6.40 -2.41
N VAL A 95 -9.07 -6.50 -2.84
CA VAL A 95 -9.58 -5.74 -3.99
C VAL A 95 -10.72 -4.90 -3.49
N LEU A 96 -10.53 -3.59 -3.56
CA LEU A 96 -11.45 -2.59 -3.05
C LEU A 96 -12.39 -2.16 -4.17
N ASP A 97 -13.64 -1.91 -3.82
CA ASP A 97 -14.62 -1.30 -4.72
C ASP A 97 -14.75 0.19 -4.38
N VAL A 98 -14.36 1.05 -5.32
CA VAL A 98 -14.47 2.50 -5.19
C VAL A 98 -15.20 3.05 -6.40
N ASP A 99 -16.43 3.50 -6.19
CA ASP A 99 -17.33 3.99 -7.25
C ASP A 99 -17.57 2.96 -8.37
N GLY A 100 -17.63 1.66 -8.04
CA GLY A 100 -17.83 0.58 -9.00
C GLY A 100 -16.55 0.14 -9.72
N GLU A 101 -15.39 0.72 -9.40
CA GLU A 101 -14.11 0.38 -10.00
C GLU A 101 -13.21 -0.40 -9.03
N PRO A 102 -12.59 -1.52 -9.47
CA PRO A 102 -11.69 -2.29 -8.64
C PRO A 102 -10.34 -1.59 -8.44
N ILE A 103 -9.87 -1.54 -7.19
CA ILE A 103 -8.51 -1.10 -6.84
C ILE A 103 -7.79 -2.24 -6.13
N LYS A 104 -6.65 -2.68 -6.68
CA LYS A 104 -5.76 -3.63 -6.00
C LYS A 104 -5.11 -2.92 -4.80
N PHE A 105 -5.20 -3.54 -3.64
CA PHE A 105 -4.54 -3.10 -2.42
C PHE A 105 -3.65 -4.22 -1.89
N GLU A 106 -2.43 -3.87 -1.52
CA GLU A 106 -1.46 -4.79 -0.95
C GLU A 106 -0.68 -4.14 0.21
N ILE A 107 -0.51 -4.87 1.32
CA ILE A 107 0.53 -4.60 2.32
C ILE A 107 1.56 -5.71 2.17
N ILE A 108 2.81 -5.35 1.90
CA ILE A 108 3.91 -6.27 1.69
C ILE A 108 4.80 -6.33 2.92
N ARG A 109 5.10 -7.56 3.35
CA ARG A 109 6.15 -7.84 4.32
C ARG A 109 7.51 -7.73 3.64
N GLU A 110 8.17 -6.59 3.79
CA GLU A 110 9.52 -6.38 3.26
C GLU A 110 10.56 -6.79 4.32
N ALA A 111 11.02 -8.03 4.26
CA ALA A 111 11.98 -8.55 5.24
C ALA A 111 13.45 -8.41 4.80
N ARG A 112 13.71 -7.89 3.59
CA ARG A 112 15.08 -7.81 3.04
C ARG A 112 15.84 -6.57 3.51
N ILE A 113 15.11 -5.51 3.85
CA ILE A 113 15.65 -4.23 4.33
C ILE A 113 14.84 -3.74 5.52
N GLU A 114 15.47 -2.94 6.36
CA GLU A 114 14.79 -2.14 7.37
C GLU A 114 14.39 -0.81 6.74
N LEU A 115 13.10 -0.47 6.78
CA LEU A 115 12.58 0.79 6.27
C LEU A 115 12.84 1.90 7.28
N GLU A 116 13.31 3.04 6.80
CA GLU A 116 13.53 4.23 7.62
C GLU A 116 12.21 4.81 8.11
N GLU A 117 12.23 5.50 9.26
CA GLU A 117 11.09 6.26 9.74
C GLU A 117 10.91 7.52 8.88
N PRO A 118 9.78 7.69 8.17
CA PRO A 118 9.59 8.83 7.27
C PRO A 118 9.43 10.15 8.02
N GLY A 119 9.79 11.25 7.36
CA GLY A 119 9.72 12.58 7.96
C GLY A 119 8.31 13.18 7.99
N PRO A 120 8.09 14.31 8.70
CA PRO A 120 6.77 14.93 8.85
C PRO A 120 6.06 15.35 7.54
N GLY A 121 6.79 15.45 6.43
CA GLY A 121 6.26 15.78 5.10
C GLY A 121 5.97 14.57 4.22
N ASP A 122 6.38 13.37 4.62
CA ASP A 122 6.29 12.15 3.82
C ASP A 122 4.89 11.53 3.98
N SER A 123 3.89 12.15 3.37
CA SER A 123 2.52 11.63 3.38
C SER A 123 1.72 11.97 2.13
N VAL A 124 0.76 11.10 1.80
CA VAL A 124 -0.22 11.31 0.73
C VAL A 124 -1.59 10.86 1.25
N GLY A 125 -2.60 11.72 1.14
CA GLY A 125 -3.95 11.40 1.63
C GLY A 125 -4.00 11.10 3.13
N GLY A 126 -3.09 11.67 3.93
CA GLY A 126 -2.95 11.43 5.36
C GLY A 126 -2.18 10.16 5.73
N VAL A 127 -1.84 9.30 4.77
CA VAL A 127 -1.05 8.09 4.99
C VAL A 127 0.43 8.39 4.81
N VAL A 128 1.24 7.97 5.77
CA VAL A 128 2.71 8.13 5.73
C VAL A 128 3.28 7.33 4.56
N THR A 129 4.16 7.94 3.77
CA THR A 129 4.84 7.27 2.65
C THR A 129 6.22 6.78 3.05
N LEU A 130 6.78 5.84 2.29
CA LEU A 130 8.21 5.53 2.37
C LEU A 130 9.08 6.77 2.10
N THR A 131 10.29 6.76 2.65
CA THR A 131 11.34 7.72 2.28
C THR A 131 11.69 7.59 0.79
N ALA A 132 12.25 8.64 0.19
CA ALA A 132 12.71 8.57 -1.20
C ALA A 132 13.76 7.46 -1.42
N LEU A 133 14.60 7.20 -0.42
CA LEU A 133 15.59 6.13 -0.45
C LEU A 133 14.91 4.76 -0.46
N ASP A 134 13.97 4.51 0.45
CA ASP A 134 13.26 3.23 0.54
C ASP A 134 12.36 2.97 -0.68
N MET A 135 11.80 4.03 -1.27
CA MET A 135 11.09 3.95 -2.54
C MET A 135 12.00 3.45 -3.67
N ALA A 136 13.23 3.98 -3.75
CA ALA A 136 14.20 3.54 -4.73
C ALA A 136 14.67 2.10 -4.45
N CYS A 137 15.02 1.79 -3.20
CA CYS A 137 15.49 0.47 -2.77
C CYS A 137 14.46 -0.62 -3.03
N SER A 138 13.21 -0.43 -2.57
CA SER A 138 12.12 -1.39 -2.78
C SER A 138 11.84 -1.63 -4.27
N LYS A 139 11.93 -0.59 -5.11
CA LYS A 139 11.77 -0.72 -6.56
C LYS A 139 12.89 -1.54 -7.21
N LEU A 140 14.14 -1.33 -6.80
CA LEU A 140 15.28 -2.12 -7.28
C LEU A 140 15.16 -3.58 -6.85
N LEU A 141 14.81 -3.83 -5.59
CA LEU A 141 14.60 -5.17 -5.05
C LEU A 141 13.48 -5.91 -5.77
N ALA A 142 12.39 -5.22 -6.10
CA ALA A 142 11.28 -5.80 -6.86
C ALA A 142 11.68 -6.20 -8.29
N ASN A 143 12.62 -5.48 -8.89
CA ASN A 143 13.13 -5.79 -10.23
C ASN A 143 14.21 -6.89 -10.21
N SER A 144 14.94 -7.06 -9.11
CA SER A 144 16.00 -8.07 -8.97
C SER A 144 15.47 -9.47 -8.61
N ASP A 145 14.22 -9.58 -8.18
CA ASP A 145 13.62 -10.82 -7.68
C ASP A 145 12.42 -11.26 -8.55
N PRO A 146 12.58 -12.27 -9.42
CA PRO A 146 11.52 -12.75 -10.32
C PRO A 146 10.29 -13.29 -9.58
N ASP A 147 10.46 -13.94 -8.43
CA ASP A 147 9.36 -14.51 -7.65
C ASP A 147 8.55 -13.42 -6.94
N PHE A 148 9.22 -12.33 -6.54
CA PHE A 148 8.57 -11.13 -6.02
C PHE A 148 7.82 -10.35 -7.12
N SER A 149 8.37 -10.29 -8.33
CA SER A 149 7.76 -9.58 -9.48
C SER A 149 6.42 -10.18 -9.93
N ALA A 150 6.26 -11.51 -9.78
CA ALA A 150 5.03 -12.23 -10.10
C ALA A 150 3.86 -11.91 -9.15
N GLY A 151 4.13 -11.56 -7.89
CA GLY A 151 3.12 -11.11 -6.91
C GLY A 151 2.65 -9.66 -7.13
N TYR A 152 3.50 -8.82 -7.71
CA TYR A 152 3.26 -7.39 -7.94
C TYR A 152 2.70 -7.04 -9.32
N GLY A 153 2.47 -8.01 -10.21
CA GLY A 153 1.97 -7.71 -11.57
C GLY A 153 2.96 -6.91 -12.43
N LEU A 154 4.24 -6.85 -12.03
CA LEU A 154 5.31 -6.29 -12.86
C LEU A 154 5.78 -7.38 -13.85
N ARG A 155 4.94 -7.71 -14.83
CA ARG A 155 5.50 -8.27 -16.06
C ARG A 155 6.25 -7.14 -16.74
N ALA A 156 7.57 -7.25 -16.79
CA ALA A 156 8.36 -6.52 -17.77
C ALA A 156 7.72 -6.78 -19.14
N ALA A 157 7.24 -5.72 -19.77
CA ALA A 157 6.94 -5.77 -21.19
C ALA A 157 8.27 -6.02 -21.90
N SER A 158 8.49 -7.26 -22.32
CA SER A 158 9.42 -7.61 -23.39
C SER A 158 8.81 -7.23 -24.73
#